data_AF-A0A1Q4F6U3-F1
#
_entry.id   AF-A0A1Q4F6U3-F1
#
_cell.length_a   1.000
_cell.length_b   1.000
_cell.length_c   1.000
_cell.angle_alpha   90.00
_cell.angle_beta   90.00
_cell.angle_gamma   90.00
#
_symmetry.space_group_name_H-M   'P 1'
#
loop_
_entity.id
_entity.type
_entity.pdbx_description
1 polymer ?
#
loop_
_entity_poly.entity_id
_entity_poly.type
_entity_poly.pdbx_seq_one_letter_code
_entity_poly.pdbx_strand_id
1 'polypeptide(L)' 'MCDDCKALIGASRSTKPHANLEYKDGRKVSSMMGAADEAYYRCKVCGHEWLHETGSCGMGWVA' A
#
# COMPACT_ATOMS: atom_id res chain seq x y z
N MET A 1 -9.38 -5.64 11.39
CA MET A 1 -8.01 -5.79 10.83
C MET A 1 -7.30 -6.93 11.53
N CYS A 2 -6.60 -7.80 10.78
CA CYS A 2 -5.74 -8.85 11.34
C CYS A 2 -4.41 -8.28 11.86
N ASP A 3 -3.65 -9.04 12.63
CA ASP A 3 -2.38 -8.58 13.22
C ASP A 3 -1.32 -8.21 12.17
N ASP A 4 -1.27 -8.92 11.04
CA ASP A 4 -0.40 -8.52 9.92
C ASP A 4 -0.76 -7.13 9.36
N CYS A 5 -2.06 -6.84 9.21
CA CYS A 5 -2.54 -5.53 8.76
C CYS A 5 -2.24 -4.44 9.80
N LYS A 6 -2.35 -4.73 11.10
CA LYS A 6 -1.96 -3.77 12.13
C LYS A 6 -0.47 -3.43 12.05
N ALA A 7 0.38 -4.39 11.68
CA ALA A 7 1.81 -4.15 11.52
C ALA A 7 2.16 -3.25 10.32
N LEU A 8 1.24 -3.07 9.36
CA LEU A 8 1.41 -2.10 8.26
C LEU A 8 1.08 -0.66 8.66
N ILE A 9 0.31 -0.44 9.74
CA ILE A 9 -0.02 0.91 10.20
C ILE A 9 1.25 1.59 10.71
N GLY A 10 1.61 2.71 10.06
CA GLY A 10 2.85 3.45 10.37
C GLY A 10 4.12 2.82 9.81
N ALA A 11 4.00 1.76 9.00
CA ALA A 11 5.14 1.17 8.31
C ALA A 11 5.65 2.07 7.18
N SER A 12 6.96 2.06 6.95
CA SER A 12 7.59 2.85 5.89
C SER A 12 7.06 2.44 4.51
N ARG A 13 7.04 3.38 3.55
CA ARG A 13 6.71 3.13 2.14
C ARG A 13 7.54 2.01 1.48
N SER A 14 8.74 1.73 1.98
CA SER A 14 9.58 0.63 1.48
C SER A 14 9.21 -0.74 2.04
N THR A 15 8.27 -0.79 2.99
CA THR A 15 7.79 -2.04 3.59
C THR A 15 7.02 -2.82 2.55
N LYS A 16 7.36 -4.10 2.40
CA LYS A 16 6.69 -5.00 1.46
C LYS A 16 5.31 -5.41 1.99
N PRO A 17 4.34 -5.70 1.10
CA PRO A 17 3.09 -6.32 1.51
C PRO A 17 3.35 -7.64 2.24
N HIS A 18 2.58 -7.92 3.28
CA HIS A 18 2.59 -9.23 3.93
C HIS A 18 1.87 -10.27 3.07
N ALA A 19 2.10 -11.57 3.34
CA ALA A 19 1.62 -12.68 2.51
C ALA A 19 0.09 -12.79 2.34
N ASN A 20 -0.68 -12.11 3.20
CA ASN A 20 -2.14 -12.10 3.15
C ASN A 20 -2.70 -10.92 2.36
N LEU A 21 -1.86 -9.99 1.90
CA LEU A 21 -2.25 -8.85 1.07
C LEU A 21 -2.22 -9.25 -0.41
N GLU A 22 -3.36 -9.21 -1.06
CA GLU A 22 -3.50 -9.48 -2.49
C GLU A 22 -3.50 -8.16 -3.26
N TYR A 23 -2.68 -8.06 -4.29
CA TYR A 23 -2.69 -6.90 -5.18
C TYR A 23 -4.00 -6.89 -5.98
N LYS A 24 -4.69 -5.76 -5.98
CA LYS A 24 -5.94 -5.55 -6.72
C LYS A 24 -5.71 -4.77 -8.00
N ASP A 25 -5.13 -3.58 -7.87
CA ASP A 25 -4.96 -2.64 -8.96
C ASP A 25 -3.79 -1.71 -8.64
N GLY A 26 -3.27 -1.01 -9.63
CA GLY A 26 -2.18 -0.09 -9.40
C GLY A 26 -2.07 0.90 -10.52
N ARG A 27 -1.89 2.15 -10.14
CA ARG A 27 -1.81 3.27 -11.04
C ARG A 27 -0.42 3.87 -10.97
N LYS A 28 0.28 3.83 -12.09
CA LYS A 28 1.53 4.56 -12.26
C LYS A 28 1.22 5.99 -12.66
N VAL A 29 1.54 6.93 -11.79
CA VAL A 29 1.35 8.35 -12.04
C VAL A 29 2.72 9.01 -12.08
N SER A 30 3.17 9.36 -13.27
CA SER A 30 4.35 10.21 -13.44
C SER A 30 3.90 11.64 -13.73
N SER A 31 4.18 12.54 -12.79
CA SER A 31 3.91 13.97 -12.91
C SER A 31 5.23 14.75 -12.95
N MET A 32 5.20 16.00 -13.42
CA MET A 32 6.36 16.91 -13.38
C MET A 32 6.96 17.07 -11.96
N MET A 33 6.15 16.86 -10.92
CA MET A 33 6.57 16.93 -9.52
C MET A 33 7.07 15.61 -8.92
N GLY A 34 7.18 14.55 -9.72
CA GLY A 34 7.65 13.24 -9.29
C GLY A 34 6.64 12.12 -9.51
N ALA A 35 7.09 10.90 -9.25
CA ALA A 35 6.26 9.72 -9.34
C ALA A 35 5.36 9.59 -8.11
N ALA A 36 4.08 9.36 -8.34
CA ALA A 36 3.02 9.15 -7.35
C ALA A 36 2.35 7.80 -7.65
N ASP A 37 3.16 6.75 -7.75
CA ASP A 37 2.67 5.41 -8.04
C ASP A 37 1.88 4.88 -6.84
N GLU A 38 0.65 4.46 -7.12
CA GLU A 38 -0.32 3.94 -6.16
C GLU A 38 -0.55 2.46 -6.46
N ALA A 39 -0.56 1.62 -5.43
CA ALA A 39 -0.92 0.22 -5.55
C ALA A 39 -1.99 -0.13 -4.51
N TYR A 40 -3.13 -0.62 -4.99
CA TYR A 40 -4.24 -1.05 -4.17
C TYR A 40 -4.12 -2.54 -3.85
N TYR A 41 -4.29 -2.87 -2.58
CA TYR A 41 -4.25 -4.23 -2.08
C TYR A 41 -5.49 -4.53 -1.25
N ARG A 42 -5.81 -5.83 -1.11
CA ARG A 42 -6.86 -6.32 -0.23
C ARG A 42 -6.36 -7.50 0.58
N CYS A 43 -6.53 -7.45 1.89
CA CYS A 43 -6.19 -8.55 2.76
C CYS A 43 -7.23 -9.67 2.63
N LYS A 44 -6.81 -10.88 2.23
CA LYS A 44 -7.71 -12.03 2.09
C LYS A 44 -8.24 -12.59 3.42
N VAL A 45 -7.55 -12.29 4.54
CA VAL A 45 -7.90 -12.80 5.88
C VAL A 45 -8.98 -11.95 6.53
N CYS A 46 -8.82 -10.63 6.50
CA CYS A 46 -9.75 -9.70 7.16
C CYS A 46 -10.56 -8.83 6.20
N GLY A 47 -10.34 -8.95 4.89
CA GLY A 47 -11.04 -8.22 3.84
C GLY A 47 -10.63 -6.75 3.70
N HIS A 48 -9.71 -6.25 4.54
CA HIS A 48 -9.35 -4.83 4.59
C HIS A 48 -8.57 -4.39 3.35
N GLU A 49 -8.90 -3.22 2.84
CA GLU A 49 -8.28 -2.64 1.65
C GLU A 49 -7.14 -1.71 2.08
N TRP A 50 -6.11 -1.62 1.25
CA TRP A 50 -4.91 -0.85 1.50
C TRP A 50 -4.49 -0.14 0.23
N LEU A 51 -4.06 1.11 0.37
CA LEU A 51 -3.35 1.86 -0.63
C LEU A 51 -1.87 1.90 -0.25
N HIS A 52 -1.01 1.55 -1.18
CA HIS A 52 0.44 1.62 -1.05
C HIS A 52 0.97 2.67 -2.01
N GLU A 53 1.31 3.82 -1.46
CA GLU A 53 1.94 4.90 -2.21
C GLU A 53 3.45 4.67 -2.24
N THR A 54 3.95 4.21 -3.38
CA THR A 54 5.39 3.97 -3.60
C THR A 54 6.11 5.18 -4.20
N GLY A 55 5.35 6.21 -4.55
CA GLY A 55 5.86 7.47 -5.06
C GLY A 55 6.84 8.18 -4.13
N SER A 56 7.65 9.08 -4.70
CA SER A 56 8.70 9.80 -3.97
C SER A 56 8.17 10.71 -2.86
N CYS A 57 6.89 11.11 -2.93
CA CYS A 57 6.18 11.84 -1.88
C CYS A 57 5.06 11.03 -1.19
N GLY A 58 4.94 9.74 -1.47
CA GLY A 58 3.89 8.89 -0.89
C GLY A 58 4.09 8.66 0.61
N MET A 59 2.98 8.54 1.36
CA MET A 59 3.00 8.30 2.80
C MET A 59 3.26 6.82 3.14
N GLY A 60 3.24 5.93 2.15
CA GLY A 60 3.46 4.50 2.31
C GLY A 60 2.15 3.74 2.37
N TRP A 61 1.90 3.03 3.48
CA TRP A 61 0.69 2.23 3.65
C TRP A 61 -0.44 3.05 4.26
N VAL A 62 -1.50 3.25 3.47
CA VAL A 62 -2.72 3.97 3.84
C VAL A 62 -3.87 2.97 3.86
N ALA A 63 -4.61 2.93 4.96
CA ALA A 63 -5.77 2.06 5.19
C ALA A 63 -7.08 2.83 4.99
#